data_AF-A0A7S1AG06-F1
#
_entry.id   AF-A0A7S1AG06-F1
#
_cell.length_a   1.000
_cell.length_b   1.000
_cell.length_c   1.000
_cell.angle_alpha   90.00
_cell.angle_beta   90.00
_cell.angle_gamma   90.00
#
_symmetry.space_group_name_H-M   'P 1'
#
loop_
_entity.id
_entity.type
_entity.pdbx_description
1 polymer ?
#
loop_
_entity_poly.entity_id
_entity_poly.type
_entity_poly.pdbx_seq_one_letter_code
_entity_poly.pdbx_strand_id
1 'polypeptide(L)'
;VAPTSTPERMVKAAQLADSFIYVVSVLGVTGARAEVNSEVESVVSKLREATAGQGISLVVGFGVSTREHVTAIGAYADGVVVGSKIVQALGTSGLEGMSNLVKDLSGGPLIDPPFPETVEERRELGAVLPVPDTKWSFGAFGGRYIPETLMEAHEELSTAWDAAKKDEVFLAEIRRMREEFIGGPTPIYHAKRLSDMLGGAQLWFKREELAHTGAHKINNAIGQAILAKRLGKNRIIAETGAGQHGVATATACALLDLECIVYMGSVDMDRQALNVFRMKMLGATVVPAETGSKTLKDAINEAMRDWVTNIRTTHYIIGSAVGPHPFPDIVRDLQSVIGIEARAQMLNETSAHPTYTRGPGRLPDTVIACVGGGSNAIGMFSAFLDDKVEIFGVEAGGKAGPPQEDGSGSLEHSATLTAGRPGVLHGSRTYLIQDDAGQILETHSISAG
;
A
#
# COMPACT_ATOMS: atom_id res chain seq x y z
N VAL A 1 1.96 -16.84 -12.14
CA VAL A 1 2.93 -17.42 -11.17
C VAL A 1 4.23 -16.65 -11.28
N ALA A 2 4.90 -16.41 -10.15
CA ALA A 2 6.17 -15.68 -10.07
C ALA A 2 7.27 -16.56 -9.44
N PRO A 3 8.57 -16.17 -9.54
CA PRO A 3 9.65 -16.90 -8.88
C PRO A 3 9.55 -16.94 -7.34
N THR A 4 8.78 -16.02 -6.76
CA THR A 4 8.41 -15.99 -5.33
C THR A 4 7.15 -16.78 -5.00
N SER A 5 6.45 -17.39 -5.97
CA SER A 5 5.29 -18.21 -5.63
C SER A 5 5.73 -19.48 -4.90
N THR A 6 5.09 -19.80 -3.78
CA THR A 6 5.31 -21.06 -3.05
C THR A 6 4.72 -22.26 -3.81
N PRO A 7 5.15 -23.51 -3.53
CA PRO A 7 4.55 -24.70 -4.14
C PRO A 7 3.03 -24.78 -3.93
N GLU A 8 2.53 -24.46 -2.74
CA GLU A 8 1.09 -24.46 -2.44
C GLU A 8 0.35 -23.41 -3.29
N ARG A 9 0.96 -22.24 -3.48
CA ARG A 9 0.40 -21.17 -4.32
C ARG A 9 0.38 -21.57 -5.80
N MET A 10 1.42 -22.27 -6.27
CA MET A 10 1.49 -22.80 -7.63
C MET A 10 0.36 -23.81 -7.92
N VAL A 11 0.12 -24.75 -6.99
CA VAL A 11 -0.99 -25.71 -7.10
C VAL A 11 -2.34 -24.98 -7.14
N LYS A 12 -2.52 -23.98 -6.28
CA LYS A 12 -3.76 -23.20 -6.26
C LYS A 12 -3.96 -22.39 -7.55
N ALA A 13 -2.89 -21.81 -8.10
CA ALA A 13 -2.96 -21.12 -9.38
C ALA A 13 -3.35 -22.06 -10.52
N ALA A 14 -2.87 -23.31 -10.49
CA ALA A 14 -3.22 -24.33 -11.46
C ALA A 14 -4.70 -24.73 -11.39
N GLN A 15 -5.25 -24.89 -10.19
CA GLN A 15 -6.67 -25.18 -9.98
C GLN A 15 -7.61 -24.07 -10.50
N LEU A 16 -7.12 -22.84 -10.60
CA LEU A 16 -7.86 -21.67 -11.06
C LEU A 16 -7.63 -21.36 -12.55
N ALA A 17 -6.68 -22.04 -13.20
CA ALA A 17 -6.30 -21.73 -14.56
C ALA A 17 -7.13 -22.56 -15.55
N ASP A 18 -7.91 -21.87 -16.37
CA ASP A 18 -8.82 -22.51 -17.32
C ASP A 18 -8.14 -22.84 -18.66
N SER A 19 -7.04 -22.16 -18.98
CA SER A 19 -6.36 -22.24 -20.28
C SER A 19 -4.84 -22.35 -20.14
N PHE A 20 -4.21 -21.30 -19.63
CA PHE A 20 -2.76 -21.25 -19.45
C PHE A 20 -2.38 -20.54 -18.16
N ILE A 21 -1.17 -20.85 -17.67
CA ILE A 21 -0.55 -20.10 -16.57
C ILE A 21 0.53 -19.21 -17.14
N TYR A 22 0.39 -17.92 -16.89
CA TYR A 22 1.43 -16.95 -17.16
C TYR A 22 2.53 -17.00 -16.08
N VAL A 23 3.76 -17.32 -16.50
CA VAL A 23 4.96 -17.42 -15.65
C VAL A 23 5.82 -16.19 -15.86
N VAL A 24 6.02 -15.42 -14.80
CA VAL A 24 6.84 -14.21 -14.82
C VAL A 24 8.30 -14.61 -14.62
N SER A 25 9.18 -14.13 -15.50
CA SER A 25 10.59 -14.54 -15.54
C SER A 25 11.53 -13.83 -14.53
N VAL A 26 11.07 -12.80 -13.82
CA VAL A 26 11.95 -11.92 -13.02
C VAL A 26 11.30 -11.39 -11.75
N LEU A 27 12.15 -11.14 -10.73
CA LEU A 27 11.87 -10.25 -9.61
C LEU A 27 12.19 -8.81 -10.04
N GLY A 28 11.17 -8.02 -10.42
CA GLY A 28 11.31 -6.60 -10.81
C GLY A 28 10.23 -6.09 -11.75
N VAL A 29 10.15 -4.77 -11.94
CA VAL A 29 9.26 -4.13 -12.94
C VAL A 29 9.87 -4.16 -14.35
N THR A 30 9.00 -4.02 -15.35
CA THR A 30 9.24 -4.22 -16.80
C THR A 30 10.50 -3.53 -17.33
N GLY A 31 11.30 -4.28 -18.10
CA GLY A 31 12.41 -3.77 -18.91
C GLY A 31 13.02 -4.90 -19.77
N ALA A 32 13.42 -4.61 -21.01
CA ALA A 32 14.13 -5.58 -21.85
C ALA A 32 15.55 -5.77 -21.30
N ARG A 33 16.01 -7.02 -21.17
CA ARG A 33 17.38 -7.37 -20.75
C ARG A 33 18.07 -8.17 -21.83
N ALA A 34 19.40 -8.21 -21.79
CA ALA A 34 20.24 -8.90 -22.76
C ALA A 34 20.33 -10.43 -22.54
N GLU A 35 19.96 -10.94 -21.35
CA GLU A 35 20.03 -12.37 -21.01
C GLU A 35 18.76 -12.85 -20.31
N VAL A 36 18.41 -14.12 -20.55
CA VAL A 36 17.26 -14.82 -19.95
C VAL A 36 17.65 -15.34 -18.56
N ASN A 37 16.83 -15.07 -17.53
CA ASN A 37 17.09 -15.51 -16.16
C ASN A 37 17.03 -17.04 -16.05
N SER A 38 18.10 -17.67 -15.54
CA SER A 38 18.20 -19.13 -15.36
C SER A 38 17.25 -19.70 -14.30
N GLU A 39 16.72 -18.87 -13.39
CA GLU A 39 15.75 -19.32 -12.38
C GLU A 39 14.40 -19.73 -12.99
N VAL A 40 14.08 -19.24 -14.19
CA VAL A 40 12.76 -19.40 -14.82
C VAL A 40 12.51 -20.84 -15.23
N GLU A 41 13.53 -21.51 -15.77
CA GLU A 41 13.44 -22.91 -16.14
C GLU A 41 13.12 -23.78 -14.92
N SER A 42 13.75 -23.50 -13.77
CA SER A 42 13.45 -24.19 -12.51
C SER A 42 12.00 -23.95 -12.06
N VAL A 43 11.49 -22.72 -12.18
CA VAL A 43 10.10 -22.39 -11.84
C VAL A 43 9.13 -23.10 -12.76
N VAL A 44 9.37 -23.10 -14.07
CA VAL A 44 8.53 -23.79 -15.05
C VAL A 44 8.53 -25.29 -14.79
N SER A 45 9.69 -25.89 -14.48
CA SER A 45 9.80 -27.30 -14.14
C SER A 45 8.95 -27.67 -12.90
N LYS A 46 9.11 -26.93 -11.80
CA LYS A 46 8.31 -27.13 -10.57
C LYS A 46 6.80 -26.95 -10.82
N LEU A 47 6.45 -25.94 -11.61
CA LEU A 47 5.05 -25.67 -11.95
C LEU A 47 4.48 -26.81 -12.80
N ARG A 48 5.25 -27.32 -13.76
CA ARG A 48 4.86 -28.46 -14.62
C ARG A 48 4.65 -29.73 -13.81
N GLU A 49 5.45 -29.97 -12.77
CA GLU A 49 5.21 -31.04 -11.80
C GLU A 49 3.92 -30.80 -11.00
N ALA A 50 3.70 -29.58 -10.50
CA ALA A 50 2.51 -29.21 -9.74
C ALA A 50 1.20 -29.26 -10.57
N THR A 51 1.29 -29.07 -11.88
CA THR A 51 0.16 -29.10 -12.83
C THR A 51 0.09 -30.39 -13.63
N ALA A 52 0.87 -31.41 -13.26
CA ALA A 52 0.93 -32.67 -14.00
C ALA A 52 -0.47 -33.31 -14.12
N GLY A 53 -0.86 -33.63 -15.35
CA GLY A 53 -2.16 -34.24 -15.66
C GLY A 53 -3.34 -33.26 -15.84
N GLN A 54 -3.13 -31.95 -15.67
CA GLN A 54 -4.19 -30.94 -15.87
C GLN A 54 -4.26 -30.38 -17.30
N GLY A 55 -3.26 -30.66 -18.15
CA GLY A 55 -3.23 -30.19 -19.54
C GLY A 55 -3.06 -28.67 -19.71
N ILE A 56 -2.70 -27.96 -18.65
CA ILE A 56 -2.55 -26.50 -18.64
C ILE A 56 -1.23 -26.10 -19.30
N SER A 57 -1.29 -25.16 -20.23
CA SER A 57 -0.11 -24.62 -20.92
C SER A 57 0.64 -23.63 -20.03
N LEU A 58 1.97 -23.74 -19.99
CA LEU A 58 2.85 -22.84 -19.25
C LEU A 58 3.48 -21.84 -20.20
N VAL A 59 3.08 -20.57 -20.08
CA VAL A 59 3.51 -19.51 -20.99
C VAL A 59 4.38 -18.53 -20.23
N VAL A 60 5.62 -18.33 -20.68
CA VAL A 60 6.60 -17.48 -20.00
C VAL A 60 6.61 -16.09 -20.62
N GLY A 61 6.66 -15.05 -19.79
CA GLY A 61 6.89 -13.69 -20.26
C GLY A 61 7.74 -12.86 -19.31
N PHE A 62 8.08 -11.65 -19.77
CA PHE A 62 9.10 -10.69 -19.28
C PHE A 62 10.52 -10.87 -19.87
N GLY A 63 11.12 -9.76 -20.31
CA GLY A 63 12.50 -9.68 -20.82
C GLY A 63 12.71 -10.18 -22.26
N VAL A 64 11.69 -10.76 -22.89
CA VAL A 64 11.77 -11.28 -24.26
C VAL A 64 11.78 -10.14 -25.27
N SER A 65 12.79 -10.12 -26.14
CA SER A 65 12.95 -9.04 -27.13
C SER A 65 13.54 -9.49 -28.46
N THR A 66 14.06 -10.72 -28.55
CA THR A 66 14.64 -11.29 -29.76
C THR A 66 14.13 -12.72 -30.00
N ARG A 67 14.31 -13.23 -31.21
CA ARG A 67 13.95 -14.61 -31.57
C ARG A 67 14.76 -15.65 -30.81
N GLU A 68 16.00 -15.34 -30.46
CA GLU A 68 16.85 -16.21 -29.65
C GLU A 68 16.24 -16.40 -28.27
N HIS A 69 15.71 -15.33 -27.65
CA HIS A 69 14.98 -15.45 -26.37
C HIS A 69 13.74 -16.34 -26.52
N VAL A 70 12.96 -16.16 -27.60
CA VAL A 70 11.78 -16.99 -27.87
C VAL A 70 12.15 -18.46 -28.00
N THR A 71 13.20 -18.76 -28.78
CA THR A 71 13.65 -20.13 -29.03
C THR A 71 14.21 -20.77 -27.77
N ALA A 72 15.00 -20.02 -26.99
CA ALA A 72 15.56 -20.50 -25.73
C ALA A 72 14.46 -20.83 -24.70
N ILE A 73 13.45 -19.98 -24.56
CA ILE A 73 12.33 -20.20 -23.65
C ILE A 73 11.43 -21.34 -24.14
N GLY A 74 11.19 -21.42 -25.45
CA GLY A 74 10.40 -22.49 -26.08
C GLY A 74 11.00 -23.90 -25.90
N ALA A 75 12.25 -24.01 -25.46
CA ALA A 75 12.86 -25.30 -25.11
C ALA A 75 12.26 -25.93 -23.84
N TYR A 76 11.67 -25.12 -22.95
CA TYR A 76 11.14 -25.60 -21.66
C TYR A 76 9.73 -25.08 -21.32
N ALA A 77 9.19 -24.12 -22.06
CA ALA A 77 7.83 -23.58 -21.90
C ALA A 77 6.94 -23.92 -23.11
N ASP A 78 5.62 -23.93 -22.90
CA ASP A 78 4.64 -24.23 -23.94
C ASP A 78 4.30 -23.01 -24.80
N GLY A 79 4.68 -21.81 -24.34
CA GLY A 79 4.54 -20.56 -25.10
C GLY A 79 5.35 -19.40 -24.53
N VAL A 80 5.42 -18.31 -25.30
CA VAL A 80 6.19 -17.11 -24.96
C VAL A 80 5.33 -15.85 -25.16
N VAL A 81 5.31 -14.96 -24.16
CA VAL A 81 4.65 -13.65 -24.26
C VAL A 81 5.67 -12.53 -24.45
N VAL A 82 5.42 -11.69 -25.45
CA VAL A 82 6.22 -10.49 -25.73
C VAL A 82 5.32 -9.26 -25.65
N GLY A 83 5.55 -8.39 -24.68
CA GLY A 83 4.75 -7.18 -24.47
C GLY A 83 5.52 -5.90 -24.82
N SER A 84 6.42 -5.47 -23.92
CA SER A 84 7.09 -4.16 -24.00
C SER A 84 7.80 -3.89 -25.33
N LYS A 85 8.38 -4.91 -25.97
CA LYS A 85 9.06 -4.75 -27.25
C LYS A 85 8.09 -4.47 -28.41
N ILE A 86 6.91 -5.09 -28.39
CA ILE A 86 5.83 -4.84 -29.35
C ILE A 86 5.34 -3.39 -29.20
N VAL A 87 5.09 -2.94 -27.96
CA VAL A 87 4.67 -1.56 -27.69
C VAL A 87 5.74 -0.55 -28.12
N GLN A 88 7.03 -0.84 -27.86
CA GLN A 88 8.14 0.00 -28.31
C GLN A 88 8.22 0.08 -29.83
N ALA A 89 8.10 -1.04 -30.54
CA ALA A 89 8.11 -1.09 -31.99
C ALA A 89 6.93 -0.31 -32.58
N LEU A 90 5.74 -0.45 -31.99
CA LEU A 90 4.55 0.32 -32.36
C LEU A 90 4.78 1.83 -32.18
N GLY A 91 5.34 2.26 -31.05
CA GLY A 91 5.63 3.66 -30.80
C GLY A 91 6.72 4.26 -31.68
N THR A 92 7.71 3.45 -32.10
CA THR A 92 8.87 3.92 -32.87
C THR A 92 8.62 3.88 -34.38
N SER A 93 7.91 2.87 -34.85
CA SER A 93 7.84 2.50 -36.27
C SER A 93 6.41 2.12 -36.71
N GLY A 94 5.42 2.46 -35.90
CA GLY A 94 4.01 2.23 -36.21
C GLY A 94 3.65 0.75 -36.35
N LEU A 95 2.50 0.50 -37.00
CA LEU A 95 1.98 -0.85 -37.22
C LEU A 95 2.93 -1.72 -38.05
N GLU A 96 3.66 -1.13 -38.99
CA GLU A 96 4.59 -1.85 -39.84
C GLU A 96 5.79 -2.38 -39.03
N GLY A 97 6.39 -1.53 -38.18
CA GLY A 97 7.46 -1.96 -37.29
C GLY A 97 7.02 -3.02 -36.29
N MET A 98 5.81 -2.88 -35.73
CA MET A 98 5.21 -3.89 -34.89
C MET A 98 5.05 -5.23 -35.63
N SER A 99 4.46 -5.21 -36.84
CA SER A 99 4.26 -6.41 -37.67
C SER A 99 5.59 -7.08 -38.03
N ASN A 100 6.61 -6.30 -38.39
CA ASN A 100 7.93 -6.84 -38.74
C ASN A 100 8.61 -7.50 -37.54
N LEU A 101 8.55 -6.87 -36.36
CA LEU A 101 9.04 -7.47 -35.12
C LEU A 101 8.30 -8.78 -34.81
N VAL A 102 6.98 -8.80 -34.93
CA VAL A 102 6.18 -9.99 -34.61
C VAL A 102 6.52 -11.15 -35.57
N LYS A 103 6.72 -10.87 -36.86
CA LYS A 103 7.18 -11.87 -37.84
C LYS A 103 8.58 -12.41 -37.53
N ASP A 104 9.49 -11.54 -37.10
CA ASP A 104 10.84 -11.94 -36.72
C ASP A 104 10.81 -12.87 -35.49
N LEU A 105 10.08 -12.47 -34.45
CA LEU A 105 9.92 -13.26 -33.22
C LEU A 105 9.22 -14.60 -33.45
N SER A 106 8.17 -14.65 -34.28
CA SER A 106 7.42 -15.88 -34.58
C SER A 106 8.17 -16.83 -35.50
N GLY A 107 9.06 -16.29 -36.33
CA GLY A 107 9.95 -17.07 -37.16
C GLY A 107 9.31 -17.74 -38.38
N GLY A 108 8.12 -17.30 -38.77
CA GLY A 108 7.34 -17.82 -39.89
C GLY A 108 6.10 -16.95 -40.16
N PRO A 109 5.29 -17.29 -41.20
CA PRO A 109 4.07 -16.54 -41.48
C PRO A 109 3.15 -16.59 -40.26
N LEU A 110 2.63 -15.42 -39.88
CA LEU A 110 1.65 -15.32 -38.81
C LEU A 110 0.40 -16.08 -39.22
N ILE A 111 0.02 -17.05 -38.39
CA ILE A 111 -1.32 -17.61 -38.46
C ILE A 111 -2.19 -16.57 -37.75
N ASP A 112 -3.08 -15.91 -38.50
CA ASP A 112 -4.15 -15.09 -37.91
C ASP A 112 -5.28 -16.05 -37.54
N PRO A 113 -5.39 -16.50 -36.27
CA PRO A 113 -6.62 -17.15 -35.86
C PRO A 113 -7.76 -16.13 -35.99
N PRO A 114 -8.98 -16.58 -36.31
CA PRO A 114 -10.14 -15.68 -36.32
C PRO A 114 -10.26 -15.01 -34.96
N PHE A 115 -10.05 -13.69 -34.93
CA PHE A 115 -10.25 -12.86 -33.75
C PHE A 115 -11.72 -12.42 -33.75
N PRO A 116 -12.41 -12.43 -32.60
CA PRO A 116 -13.81 -12.01 -32.55
C PRO A 116 -13.95 -10.59 -33.08
N GLU A 117 -14.82 -10.38 -34.08
CA GLU A 117 -14.92 -9.11 -34.80
C GLU A 117 -15.66 -8.06 -33.95
N THR A 118 -16.61 -8.51 -33.11
CA THR A 118 -17.49 -7.61 -32.37
C THR A 118 -16.97 -7.26 -30.96
N VAL A 119 -17.38 -6.11 -30.45
CA VAL A 119 -17.05 -5.66 -29.09
C VAL A 119 -17.79 -6.51 -28.05
N GLU A 120 -19.03 -6.94 -28.36
CA GLU A 120 -19.81 -7.86 -27.53
C GLU A 120 -19.14 -9.23 -27.36
N GLU A 121 -18.68 -9.89 -28.43
CA GLU A 121 -17.96 -11.18 -28.34
C GLU A 121 -16.66 -11.05 -27.54
N ARG A 122 -15.94 -9.92 -27.70
CA ARG A 122 -14.75 -9.61 -26.90
C ARG A 122 -15.08 -9.38 -25.42
N ARG A 123 -16.24 -8.80 -25.11
CA ARG A 123 -16.72 -8.58 -23.73
C ARG A 123 -17.16 -9.88 -23.05
N GLU A 124 -17.78 -10.80 -23.79
CA GLU A 124 -18.17 -12.11 -23.27
C GLU A 124 -16.96 -12.98 -22.90
N LEU A 125 -15.88 -12.91 -23.70
CA LEU A 125 -14.60 -13.57 -23.39
C LEU A 125 -13.88 -12.99 -22.17
N GLY A 126 -14.16 -11.72 -21.83
CA GLY A 126 -13.58 -10.99 -20.70
C GLY A 126 -14.52 -10.80 -19.52
N ALA A 127 -15.61 -11.57 -19.42
CA ALA A 127 -16.59 -11.44 -18.35
C ALA A 127 -15.91 -11.54 -16.98
N VAL A 128 -15.79 -10.40 -16.30
CA VAL A 128 -15.16 -10.30 -14.99
C VAL A 128 -16.07 -11.05 -14.01
N LEU A 129 -15.60 -12.22 -13.55
CA LEU A 129 -16.28 -12.95 -12.49
C LEU A 129 -16.45 -12.01 -11.29
N PRO A 130 -17.62 -12.02 -10.62
CA PRO A 130 -17.81 -11.22 -9.42
C PRO A 130 -16.70 -11.55 -8.43
N VAL A 131 -15.93 -10.52 -8.02
CA VAL A 131 -14.89 -10.67 -7.01
C VAL A 131 -15.60 -11.10 -5.72
N PRO A 132 -15.39 -12.32 -5.21
CA PRO A 132 -16.09 -12.79 -4.03
C PRO A 132 -15.75 -11.91 -2.84
N ASP A 133 -16.65 -11.82 -1.85
CA ASP A 133 -16.28 -11.31 -0.53
C ASP A 133 -15.12 -12.16 -0.02
N THR A 134 -13.94 -11.54 0.06
CA THR A 134 -12.75 -12.22 0.56
C THR A 134 -12.61 -11.92 2.05
N LYS A 135 -11.99 -12.84 2.79
CA LYS A 135 -11.56 -12.62 4.19
C LYS A 135 -10.63 -11.41 4.40
N TRP A 136 -10.27 -10.70 3.33
CA TRP A 136 -9.37 -9.55 3.28
C TRP A 136 -10.11 -8.21 3.07
N SER A 137 -11.45 -8.23 3.07
CA SER A 137 -12.28 -7.08 2.70
C SER A 137 -13.18 -6.63 3.87
N PHE A 138 -13.43 -5.33 3.94
CA PHE A 138 -14.45 -4.70 4.80
C PHE A 138 -15.67 -4.38 3.92
N GLY A 139 -16.61 -5.32 3.87
CA GLY A 139 -17.64 -5.31 2.83
C GLY A 139 -16.98 -5.24 1.45
N ALA A 140 -17.38 -4.27 0.63
CA ALA A 140 -16.86 -4.13 -0.75
C ALA A 140 -15.44 -3.54 -0.87
N PHE A 141 -14.80 -3.10 0.22
CA PHE A 141 -13.53 -2.36 0.21
C PHE A 141 -12.37 -3.17 0.81
N GLY A 142 -11.12 -2.86 0.43
CA GLY A 142 -9.92 -3.57 0.88
C GLY A 142 -9.40 -4.59 -0.15
N GLY A 143 -9.05 -5.79 0.28
CA GLY A 143 -8.56 -6.86 -0.58
C GLY A 143 -7.04 -6.85 -0.82
N ARG A 144 -6.60 -7.66 -1.80
CA ARG A 144 -5.20 -7.83 -2.23
C ARG A 144 -5.11 -7.72 -3.74
N TYR A 145 -5.16 -6.50 -4.26
CA TYR A 145 -5.03 -6.20 -5.68
C TYR A 145 -3.55 -5.98 -6.04
N ILE A 146 -2.72 -6.98 -5.75
CA ILE A 146 -1.26 -6.92 -5.88
C ILE A 146 -0.74 -7.86 -6.95
N PRO A 147 0.43 -7.58 -7.54
CA PRO A 147 1.13 -8.53 -8.41
C PRO A 147 1.42 -9.84 -7.67
N GLU A 148 1.38 -10.95 -8.42
CA GLU A 148 1.69 -12.29 -7.88
C GLU A 148 3.07 -12.35 -7.21
N THR A 149 4.03 -11.53 -7.66
CA THR A 149 5.38 -11.42 -7.06
C THR A 149 5.37 -11.01 -5.59
N LEU A 150 4.33 -10.30 -5.13
CA LEU A 150 4.19 -9.80 -3.76
C LEU A 150 3.30 -10.70 -2.89
N MET A 151 2.63 -11.70 -3.46
CA MET A 151 1.64 -12.50 -2.71
C MET A 151 2.25 -13.24 -1.53
N GLU A 152 3.41 -13.88 -1.72
CA GLU A 152 4.11 -14.62 -0.65
C GLU A 152 4.47 -13.69 0.53
N ALA A 153 5.03 -12.52 0.25
CA ALA A 153 5.40 -11.56 1.30
C ALA A 153 4.19 -11.06 2.09
N HIS A 154 3.02 -10.90 1.46
CA HIS A 154 1.79 -10.52 2.16
C HIS A 154 1.21 -11.70 2.95
N GLU A 155 1.41 -12.94 2.52
CA GLU A 155 1.04 -14.14 3.29
C GLU A 155 1.95 -14.33 4.51
N GLU A 156 3.26 -14.18 4.35
CA GLU A 156 4.25 -14.16 5.44
C GLU A 156 3.88 -13.07 6.46
N LEU A 157 3.67 -11.84 6.00
CA LEU A 157 3.32 -10.70 6.84
C LEU A 157 1.99 -10.91 7.57
N SER A 158 0.97 -11.44 6.89
CA SER A 158 -0.33 -11.70 7.50
C SER A 158 -0.24 -12.74 8.60
N THR A 159 0.49 -13.83 8.34
CA THR A 159 0.69 -14.91 9.32
C THR A 159 1.47 -14.39 10.52
N ALA A 160 2.53 -13.63 10.29
CA ALA A 160 3.33 -13.03 11.34
C ALA A 160 2.54 -12.03 12.18
N TRP A 161 1.69 -11.20 11.55
CA TRP A 161 0.81 -10.28 12.27
C TRP A 161 -0.24 -11.01 13.11
N ASP A 162 -0.90 -12.01 12.54
CA ASP A 162 -1.92 -12.80 13.25
C ASP A 162 -1.36 -13.52 14.48
N ALA A 163 -0.08 -13.93 14.43
CA ALA A 163 0.64 -14.47 15.58
C ALA A 163 1.07 -13.35 16.56
N ALA A 164 1.66 -12.27 16.07
CA ALA A 164 2.19 -11.18 16.89
C ALA A 164 1.12 -10.50 17.74
N LYS A 165 -0.08 -10.25 17.19
CA LYS A 165 -1.18 -9.60 17.91
C LYS A 165 -1.77 -10.44 19.06
N LYS A 166 -1.39 -11.72 19.18
CA LYS A 166 -1.77 -12.63 20.26
C LYS A 166 -0.60 -12.98 21.19
N ASP A 167 0.58 -12.45 20.90
CA ASP A 167 1.81 -12.76 21.63
C ASP A 167 2.06 -11.71 22.70
N GLU A 168 1.97 -12.12 23.97
CA GLU A 168 2.16 -11.22 25.11
C GLU A 168 3.56 -10.60 25.16
N VAL A 169 4.59 -11.26 24.62
CA VAL A 169 5.95 -10.69 24.58
C VAL A 169 5.99 -9.53 23.59
N PHE A 170 5.38 -9.71 22.41
CA PHE A 170 5.28 -8.65 21.42
C PHE A 170 4.44 -7.47 21.94
N LEU A 171 3.28 -7.75 22.52
CA LEU A 171 2.41 -6.72 23.08
C LEU A 171 3.06 -5.99 24.26
N ALA A 172 3.82 -6.69 25.11
CA ALA A 172 4.58 -6.07 26.19
C ALA A 172 5.64 -5.11 25.64
N GLU A 173 6.35 -5.47 24.57
CA GLU A 173 7.32 -4.60 23.94
C GLU A 173 6.66 -3.36 23.30
N ILE A 174 5.50 -3.52 22.65
CA ILE A 174 4.73 -2.38 22.12
C ILE A 174 4.29 -1.44 23.25
N ARG A 175 3.79 -1.98 24.37
CA ARG A 175 3.42 -1.19 25.55
C ARG A 175 4.63 -0.46 26.13
N ARG A 176 5.76 -1.15 26.28
CA ARG A 176 7.02 -0.56 26.74
C ARG A 176 7.48 0.58 25.84
N MET A 177 7.42 0.41 24.52
CA MET A 177 7.73 1.48 23.57
C MET A 177 6.76 2.65 23.68
N ARG A 178 5.47 2.37 23.86
CA ARG A 178 4.47 3.42 24.08
C ARG A 178 4.82 4.26 25.31
N GLU A 179 5.18 3.63 26.42
CA GLU A 179 5.44 4.30 27.70
C GLU A 179 6.83 4.96 27.76
N GLU A 180 7.89 4.22 27.45
CA GLU A 180 9.27 4.65 27.71
C GLU A 180 9.88 5.50 26.59
N PHE A 181 9.51 5.26 25.34
CA PHE A 181 10.14 5.90 24.17
C PHE A 181 9.22 6.89 23.45
N ILE A 182 7.98 6.50 23.18
CA ILE A 182 7.00 7.36 22.53
C ILE A 182 6.51 8.45 23.50
N GLY A 183 6.46 8.16 24.80
CA GLY A 183 5.98 9.10 25.83
C GLY A 183 4.45 9.10 25.99
N GLY A 184 3.81 7.98 25.70
CA GLY A 184 2.41 7.72 25.99
C GLY A 184 2.18 7.37 27.47
N PRO A 185 0.92 7.33 27.93
CA PRO A 185 -0.28 7.77 27.21
C PRO A 185 -0.24 9.28 26.92
N THR A 186 -0.62 9.69 25.72
CA THR A 186 -0.66 11.13 25.41
C THR A 186 -1.84 11.78 26.14
N PRO A 187 -1.71 13.02 26.62
CA PRO A 187 -2.80 13.70 27.33
C PRO A 187 -4.07 13.88 26.48
N ILE A 188 -5.20 14.06 27.15
CA ILE A 188 -6.40 14.72 26.64
C ILE A 188 -6.52 16.11 27.27
N TYR A 189 -6.74 17.14 26.47
CA TYR A 189 -6.75 18.53 26.92
C TYR A 189 -8.10 19.19 26.67
N HIS A 190 -8.72 19.73 27.72
CA HIS A 190 -9.91 20.55 27.56
C HIS A 190 -9.53 21.95 27.04
N ALA A 191 -9.87 22.23 25.79
CA ALA A 191 -9.66 23.52 25.14
C ALA A 191 -10.71 24.56 25.58
N LYS A 192 -10.80 24.83 26.88
CA LYS A 192 -11.86 25.66 27.49
C LYS A 192 -12.09 26.99 26.77
N ARG A 193 -11.02 27.70 26.40
CA ARG A 193 -11.14 28.98 25.68
C ARG A 193 -11.87 28.83 24.35
N LEU A 194 -11.58 27.77 23.60
CA LEU A 194 -12.23 27.50 22.32
C LEU A 194 -13.68 27.06 22.55
N SER A 195 -13.93 26.25 23.58
CA SER A 195 -15.28 25.89 24.02
C SER A 195 -16.14 27.13 24.30
N ASP A 196 -15.59 28.10 25.05
CA ASP A 196 -16.26 29.36 25.39
C ASP A 196 -16.53 30.21 24.13
N MET A 197 -15.59 30.23 23.16
CA MET A 197 -15.71 30.99 21.91
C MET A 197 -16.77 30.42 20.95
N LEU A 198 -16.97 29.11 20.94
CA LEU A 198 -17.87 28.42 20.00
C LEU A 198 -19.27 28.16 20.57
N GLY A 199 -19.67 28.90 21.60
CA GLY A 199 -21.03 28.84 22.13
C GLY A 199 -21.27 27.70 23.13
N GLY A 200 -20.22 27.12 23.71
CA GLY A 200 -20.31 26.22 24.86
C GLY A 200 -20.09 24.72 24.58
N ALA A 201 -19.86 24.31 23.32
CA ALA A 201 -19.44 22.95 23.00
C ALA A 201 -18.13 22.61 23.75
N GLN A 202 -18.06 21.47 24.45
CA GLN A 202 -16.89 21.11 25.25
C GLN A 202 -15.85 20.38 24.38
N LEU A 203 -14.75 21.06 24.06
CA LEU A 203 -13.76 20.57 23.10
C LEU A 203 -12.56 19.94 23.79
N TRP A 204 -12.31 18.67 23.50
CA TRP A 204 -11.22 17.90 24.08
C TRP A 204 -10.25 17.44 22.99
N PHE A 205 -8.97 17.75 23.15
CA PHE A 205 -7.94 17.38 22.19
C PHE A 205 -7.13 16.20 22.72
N LYS A 206 -7.13 15.09 21.97
CA LYS A 206 -6.18 13.99 22.16
C LYS A 206 -4.83 14.41 21.59
N ARG A 207 -3.83 14.56 22.46
CA ARG A 207 -2.59 15.30 22.19
C ARG A 207 -1.51 14.44 21.53
N GLU A 208 -1.82 13.78 20.41
CA GLU A 208 -0.84 12.95 19.68
C GLU A 208 0.31 13.76 19.06
N GLU A 209 0.23 15.09 18.99
CA GLU A 209 1.38 15.93 18.62
C GLU A 209 2.47 15.96 19.71
N LEU A 210 2.17 15.49 20.93
CA LEU A 210 3.15 15.30 22.00
C LEU A 210 3.82 13.93 21.99
N ALA A 211 3.34 12.99 21.16
CA ALA A 211 4.05 11.73 20.93
C ALA A 211 5.44 12.03 20.35
N HIS A 212 6.43 11.21 20.69
CA HIS A 212 7.78 11.36 20.15
C HIS A 212 7.73 11.44 18.60
N THR A 213 8.62 12.23 18.00
CA THR A 213 8.58 12.70 16.59
C THR A 213 7.50 13.72 16.22
N GLY A 214 6.52 13.96 17.10
CA GLY A 214 5.54 15.05 16.98
C GLY A 214 4.24 14.70 16.24
N ALA A 215 3.95 13.41 16.07
CA ALA A 215 2.72 12.94 15.43
C ALA A 215 2.40 11.48 15.79
N HIS A 216 1.15 11.08 15.53
CA HIS A 216 0.65 9.70 15.72
C HIS A 216 1.41 8.63 14.93
N LYS A 217 2.17 9.01 13.90
CA LYS A 217 2.83 8.07 12.99
C LYS A 217 3.86 7.17 13.67
N ILE A 218 4.45 7.62 14.78
CA ILE A 218 5.44 6.85 15.54
C ILE A 218 4.89 5.54 16.10
N ASN A 219 3.60 5.50 16.47
CA ASN A 219 2.94 4.28 16.97
C ASN A 219 3.03 3.14 15.93
N ASN A 220 2.67 3.47 14.69
CA ASN A 220 2.72 2.54 13.57
C ASN A 220 4.17 2.18 13.18
N ALA A 221 5.05 3.18 13.08
CA ALA A 221 6.43 2.96 12.66
C ALA A 221 7.20 2.02 13.59
N ILE A 222 7.09 2.21 14.90
CA ILE A 222 7.74 1.34 15.89
C ILE A 222 7.15 -0.08 15.85
N GLY A 223 5.82 -0.19 15.81
CA GLY A 223 5.18 -1.50 15.81
C GLY A 223 5.53 -2.34 14.58
N GLN A 224 5.56 -1.74 13.40
CA GLN A 224 6.00 -2.43 12.18
C GLN A 224 7.52 -2.70 12.17
N ALA A 225 8.36 -1.83 12.74
CA ALA A 225 9.79 -2.09 12.84
C ALA A 225 10.12 -3.27 13.79
N ILE A 226 9.40 -3.40 14.91
CA ILE A 226 9.50 -4.57 15.79
C ILE A 226 9.02 -5.84 15.05
N LEU A 227 7.91 -5.74 14.30
CA LEU A 227 7.42 -6.83 13.47
C LEU A 227 8.44 -7.24 12.40
N ALA A 228 9.13 -6.29 11.77
CA ALA A 228 10.20 -6.55 10.81
C ALA A 228 11.36 -7.34 11.42
N LYS A 229 11.78 -7.01 12.66
CA LYS A 229 12.79 -7.79 13.39
C LYS A 229 12.32 -9.21 13.67
N ARG A 230 11.05 -9.39 14.04
CA ARG A 230 10.46 -10.72 14.23
C ARG A 230 10.46 -11.54 12.93
N LEU A 231 10.28 -10.89 11.79
CA LEU A 231 10.37 -11.47 10.44
C LEU A 231 11.83 -11.67 9.96
N GLY A 232 12.83 -11.28 10.75
CA GLY A 232 14.24 -11.37 10.36
C GLY A 232 14.65 -10.41 9.23
N LYS A 233 13.87 -9.34 9.00
CA LYS A 233 14.14 -8.34 7.97
C LYS A 233 14.94 -7.19 8.59
N ASN A 234 16.17 -6.98 8.10
CA ASN A 234 17.07 -5.95 8.62
C ASN A 234 17.05 -4.65 7.79
N ARG A 235 16.35 -4.66 6.65
CA ARG A 235 16.21 -3.52 5.73
C ARG A 235 14.77 -3.04 5.69
N ILE A 236 14.58 -1.76 5.90
CA ILE A 236 13.28 -1.08 5.92
C ILE A 236 13.20 -0.09 4.78
N ILE A 237 12.08 -0.13 4.07
CA ILE A 237 11.68 0.90 3.12
C ILE A 237 10.38 1.57 3.58
N ALA A 238 10.22 2.84 3.25
CA ALA A 238 8.99 3.60 3.48
C ALA A 238 8.82 4.68 2.41
N GLU A 239 7.59 5.15 2.18
CA GLU A 239 7.29 6.37 1.43
C GLU A 239 7.11 7.57 2.38
N THR A 240 7.17 8.80 1.86
CA THR A 240 6.67 9.96 2.61
C THR A 240 6.34 11.13 1.69
N GLY A 241 5.31 11.91 2.05
CA GLY A 241 4.94 13.18 1.40
C GLY A 241 5.36 14.35 2.28
N ALA A 242 4.55 14.70 3.28
CA ALA A 242 4.89 15.72 4.29
C ALA A 242 6.18 15.46 5.11
N GLY A 243 6.79 14.27 5.02
CA GLY A 243 8.02 13.93 5.74
C GLY A 243 7.82 13.26 7.10
N GLN A 244 6.65 13.43 7.74
CA GLN A 244 6.40 12.90 9.09
C GLN A 244 6.47 11.37 9.19
N HIS A 245 5.98 10.64 8.17
CA HIS A 245 6.08 9.16 8.16
C HIS A 245 7.53 8.71 8.03
N GLY A 246 8.26 9.33 7.11
CA GLY A 246 9.69 9.09 6.92
C GLY A 246 10.50 9.37 8.19
N VAL A 247 10.23 10.47 8.91
CA VAL A 247 10.89 10.77 10.19
C VAL A 247 10.56 9.70 11.24
N ALA A 248 9.29 9.33 11.40
CA ALA A 248 8.90 8.28 12.35
C ALA A 248 9.55 6.93 12.04
N THR A 249 9.60 6.55 10.76
CA THR A 249 10.25 5.32 10.28
C THR A 249 11.75 5.36 10.54
N ALA A 250 12.43 6.45 10.19
CA ALA A 250 13.85 6.64 10.44
C ALA A 250 14.18 6.57 11.94
N THR A 251 13.34 7.18 12.80
CA THR A 251 13.50 7.09 14.26
C THR A 251 13.35 5.65 14.76
N ALA A 252 12.32 4.92 14.30
CA ALA A 252 12.13 3.52 14.68
C ALA A 252 13.29 2.63 14.23
N CYS A 253 13.80 2.86 13.01
CA CYS A 253 14.94 2.09 12.48
C CYS A 253 16.24 2.39 13.23
N ALA A 254 16.51 3.67 13.53
CA ALA A 254 17.67 4.07 14.33
C ALA A 254 17.64 3.47 15.74
N LEU A 255 16.46 3.43 16.36
CA LEU A 255 16.26 2.81 17.68
C LEU A 255 16.56 1.31 17.66
N LEU A 256 16.15 0.63 16.60
CA LEU A 256 16.12 -0.83 16.53
C LEU A 256 17.28 -1.45 15.74
N ASP A 257 18.22 -0.62 15.30
CA ASP A 257 19.39 -0.96 14.48
C ASP A 257 19.00 -1.63 13.15
N LEU A 258 18.18 -0.92 12.37
CA LEU A 258 17.69 -1.35 11.06
C LEU A 258 18.16 -0.37 9.97
N GLU A 259 18.52 -0.89 8.79
CA GLU A 259 18.77 -0.06 7.62
C GLU A 259 17.45 0.60 7.19
N CYS A 260 17.46 1.92 6.95
CA CYS A 260 16.26 2.68 6.58
C CYS A 260 16.45 3.44 5.28
N ILE A 261 15.55 3.21 4.33
CA ILE A 261 15.48 3.92 3.05
C ILE A 261 14.08 4.52 2.91
N VAL A 262 14.02 5.84 2.77
CA VAL A 262 12.76 6.58 2.62
C VAL A 262 12.68 7.18 1.22
N TYR A 263 11.64 6.79 0.49
CA TYR A 263 11.29 7.37 -0.81
C TYR A 263 10.41 8.60 -0.61
N MET A 264 10.73 9.69 -1.29
CA MET A 264 10.02 10.97 -1.17
C MET A 264 9.97 11.68 -2.52
N GLY A 265 8.82 12.23 -2.89
CA GLY A 265 8.70 13.01 -4.13
C GLY A 265 9.66 14.20 -4.13
N SER A 266 10.38 14.46 -5.23
CA SER A 266 11.38 15.53 -5.24
C SER A 266 10.78 16.93 -4.97
N VAL A 267 9.54 17.18 -5.39
CA VAL A 267 8.80 18.41 -5.05
C VAL A 267 8.51 18.49 -3.55
N ASP A 268 8.16 17.36 -2.93
CA ASP A 268 7.91 17.30 -1.48
C ASP A 268 9.21 17.45 -0.67
N MET A 269 10.33 16.92 -1.17
CA MET A 269 11.65 17.08 -0.54
C MET A 269 12.05 18.55 -0.44
N ASP A 270 11.84 19.33 -1.50
CA ASP A 270 12.13 20.77 -1.50
C ASP A 270 11.25 21.53 -0.50
N ARG A 271 9.94 21.22 -0.48
CA ARG A 271 8.98 21.85 0.44
C ARG A 271 9.21 21.47 1.90
N GLN A 272 9.76 20.28 2.15
CA GLN A 272 9.90 19.68 3.49
C GLN A 272 11.36 19.42 3.86
N ALA A 273 12.26 20.33 3.45
CA ALA A 273 13.70 20.20 3.65
C ALA A 273 14.11 19.91 5.11
N LEU A 274 13.38 20.44 6.09
CA LEU A 274 13.62 20.16 7.52
C LEU A 274 13.38 18.67 7.87
N ASN A 275 12.33 18.05 7.34
CA ASN A 275 12.08 16.63 7.57
C ASN A 275 13.07 15.75 6.82
N VAL A 276 13.49 16.14 5.61
CA VAL A 276 14.58 15.47 4.88
C VAL A 276 15.87 15.48 5.70
N PHE A 277 16.23 16.64 6.25
CA PHE A 277 17.40 16.78 7.12
C PHE A 277 17.30 15.90 8.37
N ARG A 278 16.14 15.89 9.05
CA ARG A 278 15.89 15.03 10.23
C ARG A 278 16.06 13.54 9.92
N MET A 279 15.52 13.06 8.80
CA MET A 279 15.67 11.67 8.37
C MET A 279 17.15 11.30 8.16
N LYS A 280 17.91 12.16 7.48
CA LYS A 280 19.36 11.94 7.27
C LYS A 280 20.15 11.95 8.57
N MET A 281 19.81 12.85 9.50
CA MET A 281 20.42 12.89 10.84
C MET A 281 20.16 11.62 11.67
N LEU A 282 19.04 10.95 11.42
CA LEU A 282 18.69 9.65 12.02
C LEU A 282 19.34 8.47 11.29
N GLY A 283 20.17 8.72 10.27
CA GLY A 283 20.88 7.67 9.51
C GLY A 283 20.09 7.06 8.35
N ALA A 284 18.89 7.56 8.06
CA ALA A 284 18.12 7.07 6.92
C ALA A 284 18.66 7.63 5.58
N THR A 285 18.65 6.77 4.56
CA THR A 285 18.86 7.19 3.18
C THR A 285 17.56 7.75 2.62
N VAL A 286 17.57 8.98 2.11
CA VAL A 286 16.36 9.61 1.52
C VAL A 286 16.53 9.65 0.00
N VAL A 287 15.65 8.94 -0.72
CA VAL A 287 15.71 8.76 -2.18
C VAL A 287 14.61 9.58 -2.86
N PRO A 288 14.97 10.48 -3.80
CA PRO A 288 13.99 11.27 -4.54
C PRO A 288 13.22 10.40 -5.55
N ALA A 289 11.90 10.51 -5.57
CA ALA A 289 11.07 10.04 -6.66
C ALA A 289 10.95 11.16 -7.72
N GLU A 290 11.62 10.95 -8.86
CA GLU A 290 11.74 11.93 -9.95
C GLU A 290 10.77 11.69 -11.11
N THR A 291 10.03 10.58 -11.07
CA THR A 291 9.07 10.18 -12.11
C THR A 291 7.68 10.76 -11.81
N GLY A 292 6.85 10.90 -12.85
CA GLY A 292 5.46 11.31 -12.71
C GLY A 292 5.29 12.72 -12.14
N SER A 293 4.39 12.84 -11.15
CA SER A 293 4.06 14.11 -10.49
C SER A 293 5.11 14.55 -9.46
N LYS A 294 6.06 13.65 -9.13
CA LYS A 294 7.13 13.86 -8.12
C LYS A 294 6.57 14.14 -6.73
N THR A 295 5.47 13.48 -6.38
CA THR A 295 4.78 13.59 -5.08
C THR A 295 4.69 12.24 -4.36
N LEU A 296 3.96 12.17 -3.24
CA LEU A 296 3.71 10.94 -2.47
C LEU A 296 3.30 9.73 -3.32
N LYS A 297 2.45 9.91 -4.35
CA LYS A 297 2.05 8.81 -5.24
C LYS A 297 3.25 8.16 -5.92
N ASP A 298 4.18 8.95 -6.41
CA ASP A 298 5.37 8.47 -7.11
C ASP A 298 6.37 7.85 -6.12
N ALA A 299 6.47 8.40 -4.91
CA ALA A 299 7.25 7.79 -3.82
C ALA A 299 6.73 6.39 -3.43
N ILE A 300 5.40 6.19 -3.38
CA ILE A 300 4.80 4.86 -3.15
C ILE A 300 5.19 3.91 -4.28
N ASN A 301 5.13 4.36 -5.54
CA ASN A 301 5.49 3.53 -6.68
C ASN A 301 6.95 3.09 -6.62
N GLU A 302 7.89 3.98 -6.30
CA GLU A 302 9.31 3.65 -6.17
C GLU A 302 9.56 2.71 -4.98
N ALA A 303 8.91 2.95 -3.83
CA ALA A 303 9.00 2.04 -2.68
C ALA A 303 8.47 0.64 -3.01
N MET A 304 7.32 0.53 -3.68
CA MET A 304 6.80 -0.77 -4.11
C MET A 304 7.72 -1.48 -5.11
N ARG A 305 8.36 -0.75 -6.03
CA ARG A 305 9.34 -1.30 -6.99
C ARG A 305 10.59 -1.84 -6.29
N ASP A 306 11.11 -1.10 -5.32
CA ASP A 306 12.19 -1.56 -4.45
C ASP A 306 11.76 -2.85 -3.73
N TRP A 307 10.57 -2.83 -3.13
CA TRP A 307 10.09 -3.97 -2.35
C TRP A 307 10.01 -5.25 -3.17
N VAL A 308 9.46 -5.18 -4.39
CA VAL A 308 9.38 -6.32 -5.30
C VAL A 308 10.78 -6.90 -5.60
N THR A 309 11.78 -6.03 -5.70
CA THR A 309 13.16 -6.42 -6.02
C THR A 309 13.88 -7.03 -4.81
N ASN A 310 13.62 -6.51 -3.61
CA ASN A 310 14.33 -6.86 -2.38
C ASN A 310 13.45 -7.60 -1.34
N ILE A 311 12.40 -8.26 -1.82
CA ILE A 311 11.28 -8.80 -1.03
C ILE A 311 11.70 -9.75 0.11
N ARG A 312 12.79 -10.51 -0.10
CA ARG A 312 13.28 -11.50 0.85
C ARG A 312 13.91 -10.88 2.10
N THR A 313 14.58 -9.74 1.96
CA THR A 313 15.38 -9.10 3.02
C THR A 313 14.74 -7.82 3.56
N THR A 314 13.74 -7.29 2.86
CA THR A 314 13.18 -5.96 3.10
C THR A 314 11.75 -6.03 3.62
N HIS A 315 11.45 -5.24 4.66
CA HIS A 315 10.09 -4.96 5.10
C HIS A 315 9.67 -3.54 4.66
N TYR A 316 8.44 -3.42 4.15
CA TYR A 316 7.86 -2.15 3.76
C TYR A 316 6.96 -1.62 4.89
N ILE A 317 7.38 -0.52 5.54
CA ILE A 317 6.54 0.15 6.54
C ILE A 317 5.66 1.17 5.83
N ILE A 318 4.40 0.79 5.62
CA ILE A 318 3.38 1.69 5.04
C ILE A 318 2.97 2.78 6.04
N GLY A 319 2.73 3.99 5.56
CA GLY A 319 2.50 5.16 6.41
C GLY A 319 1.08 5.41 6.89
N SER A 320 0.09 4.68 6.37
CA SER A 320 -1.32 4.88 6.72
C SER A 320 -2.16 3.62 6.57
N ALA A 321 -3.41 3.67 7.03
CA ALA A 321 -4.38 2.56 6.99
C ALA A 321 -4.94 2.36 5.57
N VAL A 322 -4.04 2.11 4.63
CA VAL A 322 -4.29 1.97 3.20
C VAL A 322 -3.53 0.76 2.65
N GLY A 323 -3.62 0.53 1.35
CA GLY A 323 -2.91 -0.57 0.69
C GLY A 323 -3.57 -1.93 0.87
N PRO A 324 -2.93 -2.99 0.38
CA PRO A 324 -3.47 -4.36 0.41
C PRO A 324 -3.47 -4.91 1.83
N HIS A 325 -4.44 -5.77 2.15
CA HIS A 325 -4.38 -6.56 3.38
C HIS A 325 -3.05 -7.35 3.46
N PRO A 326 -2.33 -7.36 4.59
CA PRO A 326 -2.78 -7.01 5.95
C PRO A 326 -2.48 -5.58 6.41
N PHE A 327 -1.98 -4.68 5.56
CA PHE A 327 -1.54 -3.36 5.99
C PHE A 327 -2.63 -2.52 6.69
N PRO A 328 -3.88 -2.41 6.18
CA PRO A 328 -4.93 -1.67 6.88
C PRO A 328 -5.20 -2.19 8.30
N ASP A 329 -5.14 -3.52 8.49
CA ASP A 329 -5.33 -4.14 9.81
C ASP A 329 -4.19 -3.81 10.75
N ILE A 330 -2.94 -4.02 10.31
CA ILE A 330 -1.74 -3.72 11.09
C ILE A 330 -1.75 -2.26 11.55
N VAL A 331 -1.96 -1.34 10.61
CA VAL A 331 -1.91 0.09 10.92
C VAL A 331 -3.06 0.51 11.83
N ARG A 332 -4.28 0.01 11.60
CA ARG A 332 -5.42 0.26 12.51
C ARG A 332 -5.08 -0.19 13.92
N ASP A 333 -4.65 -1.43 14.07
CA ASP A 333 -4.43 -2.06 15.37
C ASP A 333 -3.31 -1.33 16.13
N LEU A 334 -2.20 -0.99 15.47
CA LEU A 334 -1.10 -0.22 16.07
C LEU A 334 -1.49 1.21 16.42
N GLN A 335 -2.46 1.81 15.71
CA GLN A 335 -2.98 3.14 16.01
C GLN A 335 -4.15 3.14 17.01
N SER A 336 -4.76 1.99 17.28
CA SER A 336 -5.92 1.85 18.18
C SER A 336 -5.68 2.37 19.59
N VAL A 337 -4.40 2.39 20.02
CA VAL A 337 -3.95 2.97 21.29
C VAL A 337 -4.45 4.40 21.49
N ILE A 338 -4.61 5.18 20.40
CA ILE A 338 -5.12 6.55 20.45
C ILE A 338 -6.56 6.56 21.01
N GLY A 339 -7.45 5.76 20.41
CA GLY A 339 -8.85 5.65 20.81
C GLY A 339 -9.00 5.01 22.18
N ILE A 340 -8.24 3.94 22.46
CA ILE A 340 -8.27 3.23 23.75
C ILE A 340 -7.92 4.19 24.89
N GLU A 341 -6.83 4.93 24.75
CA GLU A 341 -6.44 5.92 25.76
C GLU A 341 -7.45 7.07 25.85
N ALA A 342 -7.92 7.61 24.71
CA ALA A 342 -8.89 8.70 24.71
C ALA A 342 -10.20 8.32 25.41
N ARG A 343 -10.73 7.12 25.14
CA ARG A 343 -11.94 6.58 25.76
C ARG A 343 -11.76 6.43 27.27
N ALA A 344 -10.68 5.79 27.70
CA ALA A 344 -10.37 5.61 29.12
C ALA A 344 -10.21 6.97 29.84
N GLN A 345 -9.53 7.93 29.21
CA GLN A 345 -9.34 9.28 29.73
C GLN A 345 -10.67 10.03 29.89
N MET A 346 -11.57 9.94 28.90
CA MET A 346 -12.90 10.54 28.96
C MET A 346 -13.77 9.95 30.06
N LEU A 347 -13.67 8.63 30.30
CA LEU A 347 -14.39 7.89 31.33
C LEU A 347 -13.75 7.94 32.73
N ASN A 348 -12.57 8.55 32.88
CA ASN A 348 -11.78 8.56 34.12
C ASN A 348 -11.36 7.17 34.62
N GLU A 349 -11.17 6.20 33.72
CA GLU A 349 -10.75 4.83 34.02
C GLU A 349 -9.21 4.72 34.23
N THR A 350 -8.51 5.83 34.14
CA THR A 350 -7.04 5.88 34.02
C THR A 350 -6.31 6.06 35.35
N SER A 351 -6.91 5.60 36.46
CA SER A 351 -6.52 5.97 37.83
C SER A 351 -5.11 5.56 38.30
N ALA A 352 -4.25 4.98 37.45
CA ALA A 352 -2.96 4.40 37.84
C ALA A 352 -1.69 5.08 37.29
N HIS A 353 -1.75 5.95 36.26
CA HIS A 353 -0.53 6.58 35.69
C HIS A 353 -0.43 8.07 36.07
N PRO A 354 0.75 8.57 36.49
CA PRO A 354 0.94 9.93 36.98
C PRO A 354 0.71 11.03 35.93
N THR A 355 0.69 10.70 34.64
CA THR A 355 0.47 11.66 33.53
C THR A 355 -0.94 11.61 32.93
N TYR A 356 -1.82 10.73 33.43
CA TYR A 356 -3.17 10.65 32.88
C TYR A 356 -3.99 11.89 33.25
N THR A 357 -4.30 12.68 32.22
CA THR A 357 -5.34 13.70 32.26
C THR A 357 -6.71 13.05 32.35
N ARG A 358 -7.58 13.61 33.19
CA ARG A 358 -8.94 13.14 33.45
C ARG A 358 -9.95 13.98 32.67
N GLY A 359 -10.85 13.30 31.98
CA GLY A 359 -11.99 13.88 31.31
C GLY A 359 -13.20 14.08 32.23
N PRO A 360 -14.39 14.28 31.66
CA PRO A 360 -15.61 14.57 32.41
C PRO A 360 -16.25 13.35 33.10
N GLY A 361 -15.68 12.15 32.97
CA GLY A 361 -16.26 10.91 33.52
C GLY A 361 -17.43 10.36 32.70
N ARG A 362 -17.47 10.67 31.41
CA ARG A 362 -18.48 10.21 30.45
C ARG A 362 -17.86 10.08 29.05
N LEU A 363 -18.49 9.30 28.19
CA LEU A 363 -18.13 9.26 26.77
C LEU A 363 -18.37 10.64 26.11
N PRO A 364 -17.59 10.99 25.07
CA PRO A 364 -17.86 12.15 24.24
C PRO A 364 -19.18 11.97 23.49
N ASP A 365 -19.82 13.09 23.15
CA ASP A 365 -20.99 13.07 22.26
C ASP A 365 -20.56 12.75 20.81
N THR A 366 -19.35 13.23 20.44
CA THR A 366 -18.79 13.11 19.09
C THR A 366 -17.28 12.93 19.15
N VAL A 367 -16.71 12.10 18.26
CA VAL A 367 -15.27 12.02 17.97
C VAL A 367 -14.98 12.44 16.53
N ILE A 368 -13.94 13.25 16.36
CA ILE A 368 -13.60 13.88 15.08
C ILE A 368 -12.11 13.69 14.82
N ALA A 369 -11.76 13.29 13.60
CA ALA A 369 -10.37 13.14 13.17
C ALA A 369 -10.22 13.47 11.68
N CYS A 370 -9.04 13.94 11.28
CA CYS A 370 -8.76 14.22 9.87
C CYS A 370 -8.48 12.94 9.08
N VAL A 371 -8.90 12.91 7.81
CA VAL A 371 -8.79 11.75 6.93
C VAL A 371 -7.99 12.13 5.69
N GLY A 372 -6.68 11.84 5.73
CA GLY A 372 -5.89 11.60 4.52
C GLY A 372 -6.01 10.12 4.16
N GLY A 373 -4.95 9.34 4.39
CA GLY A 373 -5.06 7.87 4.35
C GLY A 373 -5.73 7.21 5.56
N GLY A 374 -6.29 7.98 6.52
CA GLY A 374 -7.16 7.46 7.60
C GLY A 374 -6.52 6.84 8.85
N SER A 375 -5.19 6.73 8.98
CA SER A 375 -4.56 6.02 10.13
C SER A 375 -4.86 6.61 11.52
N ASN A 376 -4.77 7.93 11.68
CA ASN A 376 -5.12 8.59 12.96
C ASN A 376 -6.62 8.45 13.26
N ALA A 377 -7.45 8.58 12.22
CA ALA A 377 -8.89 8.55 12.34
C ALA A 377 -9.36 7.17 12.78
N ILE A 378 -8.95 6.10 12.07
CA ILE A 378 -9.34 4.75 12.47
C ILE A 378 -8.73 4.35 13.83
N GLY A 379 -7.53 4.83 14.16
CA GLY A 379 -6.92 4.64 15.47
C GLY A 379 -7.77 5.25 16.59
N MET A 380 -8.28 6.47 16.39
CA MET A 380 -9.22 7.12 17.30
C MET A 380 -10.57 6.39 17.34
N PHE A 381 -11.17 6.12 16.18
CA PHE A 381 -12.54 5.65 16.06
C PHE A 381 -12.73 4.22 16.55
N SER A 382 -11.72 3.36 16.41
CA SER A 382 -11.80 1.94 16.74
C SER A 382 -12.35 1.64 18.13
N ALA A 383 -12.05 2.48 19.13
CA ALA A 383 -12.51 2.29 20.50
C ALA A 383 -13.97 2.72 20.75
N PHE A 384 -14.61 3.43 19.81
CA PHE A 384 -15.95 4.00 19.96
C PHE A 384 -16.98 3.39 18.99
N LEU A 385 -16.60 2.42 18.16
CA LEU A 385 -17.48 1.86 17.12
C LEU A 385 -18.77 1.21 17.67
N ASP A 386 -18.70 0.64 18.87
CA ASP A 386 -19.84 0.01 19.54
C ASP A 386 -20.56 0.93 20.53
N ASP A 387 -20.05 2.16 20.72
CA ASP A 387 -20.63 3.14 21.64
C ASP A 387 -21.64 4.05 20.92
N LYS A 388 -22.55 4.69 21.67
CA LYS A 388 -23.45 5.73 21.14
C LYS A 388 -22.72 7.06 20.98
N VAL A 389 -21.68 7.08 20.15
CA VAL A 389 -20.84 8.24 19.87
C VAL A 389 -20.88 8.53 18.38
N GLU A 390 -21.11 9.79 17.99
CA GLU A 390 -21.03 10.17 16.57
C GLU A 390 -19.58 10.22 16.10
N ILE A 391 -19.30 9.68 14.92
CA ILE A 391 -17.94 9.58 14.37
C ILE A 391 -17.86 10.39 13.07
N PHE A 392 -17.01 11.42 13.06
CA PHE A 392 -16.77 12.25 11.87
C PHE A 392 -15.32 12.20 11.40
N GLY A 393 -15.14 11.73 10.17
CA GLY A 393 -13.90 11.90 9.41
C GLY A 393 -13.92 13.19 8.60
N VAL A 394 -12.87 14.01 8.69
CA VAL A 394 -12.78 15.29 7.97
C VAL A 394 -11.71 15.22 6.89
N GLU A 395 -12.12 15.30 5.62
CA GLU A 395 -11.21 15.31 4.48
C GLU A 395 -10.75 16.72 4.09
N ALA A 396 -9.66 16.83 3.33
CA ALA A 396 -9.16 18.13 2.89
C ALA A 396 -9.98 18.70 1.72
N GLY A 397 -10.66 19.82 1.97
CA GLY A 397 -11.46 20.54 0.98
C GLY A 397 -10.64 21.30 -0.08
N GLY A 398 -9.31 21.38 0.04
CA GLY A 398 -8.46 22.06 -0.93
C GLY A 398 -8.80 23.54 -1.08
N LYS A 399 -8.92 24.05 -2.32
CA LYS A 399 -9.13 25.48 -2.57
C LYS A 399 -10.52 25.98 -2.18
N ALA A 400 -11.57 25.19 -2.45
CA ALA A 400 -12.96 25.64 -2.30
C ALA A 400 -13.96 24.52 -1.93
N GLY A 401 -13.49 23.36 -1.46
CA GLY A 401 -14.31 22.15 -1.34
C GLY A 401 -14.47 21.40 -2.67
N PRO A 402 -14.93 20.13 -2.65
CA PRO A 402 -15.25 19.40 -3.87
C PRO A 402 -16.40 20.08 -4.64
N PRO A 403 -16.50 19.88 -5.97
CA PRO A 403 -17.57 20.48 -6.78
C PRO A 403 -18.96 20.08 -6.28
N GLN A 404 -19.87 21.04 -6.27
CA GLN A 404 -21.28 20.88 -5.85
C GLN A 404 -22.23 21.16 -7.03
N GLU A 405 -23.48 20.70 -6.92
CA GLU A 405 -24.51 20.91 -7.97
C GLU A 405 -24.85 22.39 -8.23
N ASP A 406 -24.65 23.25 -7.22
CA ASP A 406 -24.89 24.70 -7.33
C ASP A 406 -23.77 25.46 -8.06
N GLY A 407 -22.75 24.74 -8.56
CA GLY A 407 -21.60 25.32 -9.25
C GLY A 407 -20.51 25.86 -8.32
N SER A 408 -20.66 25.71 -7.00
CA SER A 408 -19.58 25.99 -6.04
C SER A 408 -18.57 24.83 -5.98
N GLY A 409 -17.43 25.09 -5.33
CA GLY A 409 -16.34 24.12 -5.20
C GLY A 409 -15.25 24.25 -6.26
N SER A 410 -14.32 23.30 -6.24
CA SER A 410 -13.19 23.23 -7.17
C SER A 410 -12.77 21.78 -7.35
N LEU A 411 -12.15 21.45 -8.49
CA LEU A 411 -11.49 20.16 -8.70
C LEU A 411 -10.18 20.03 -7.89
N GLU A 412 -9.65 21.14 -7.37
CA GLU A 412 -8.42 21.16 -6.56
C GLU A 412 -8.73 20.89 -5.08
N HIS A 413 -9.03 19.62 -4.76
CA HIS A 413 -9.29 19.09 -3.42
C HIS A 413 -8.67 17.70 -3.21
N SER A 414 -8.79 17.16 -1.98
CA SER A 414 -8.45 15.77 -1.65
C SER A 414 -9.59 15.04 -0.92
N ALA A 415 -10.82 15.57 -0.98
CA ALA A 415 -12.04 14.97 -0.43
C ALA A 415 -12.50 13.72 -1.20
N THR A 416 -11.85 12.60 -0.91
CA THR A 416 -11.91 11.35 -1.69
C THR A 416 -13.17 10.54 -1.41
N LEU A 417 -13.62 10.46 -0.16
CA LEU A 417 -14.86 9.81 0.24
C LEU A 417 -16.08 10.65 -0.17
N THR A 418 -15.92 11.98 -0.20
CA THR A 418 -17.01 12.91 -0.53
C THR A 418 -17.30 12.95 -2.04
N ALA A 419 -16.26 13.01 -2.89
CA ALA A 419 -16.42 13.24 -4.33
C ALA A 419 -15.75 12.18 -5.21
N GLY A 420 -15.07 11.20 -4.61
CA GLY A 420 -14.47 10.10 -5.34
C GLY A 420 -15.47 9.00 -5.68
N ARG A 421 -15.01 8.05 -6.49
CA ARG A 421 -15.76 6.85 -6.86
C ARG A 421 -14.93 5.59 -6.62
N PRO A 422 -15.56 4.42 -6.34
CA PRO A 422 -14.82 3.20 -6.09
C PRO A 422 -13.87 2.82 -7.24
N GLY A 423 -12.66 2.38 -6.90
CA GLY A 423 -11.67 1.88 -7.83
C GLY A 423 -10.56 1.13 -7.11
N VAL A 424 -9.53 0.70 -7.83
CA VAL A 424 -8.40 -0.04 -7.28
C VAL A 424 -7.13 0.79 -7.44
N LEU A 425 -6.45 1.06 -6.33
CA LEU A 425 -5.16 1.77 -6.33
C LEU A 425 -4.28 1.23 -5.21
N HIS A 426 -2.98 1.14 -5.48
CA HIS A 426 -1.95 0.74 -4.51
C HIS A 426 -2.30 -0.54 -3.73
N GLY A 427 -2.94 -1.52 -4.38
CA GLY A 427 -3.18 -2.84 -3.81
C GLY A 427 -4.54 -3.04 -3.13
N SER A 428 -5.40 -2.02 -3.03
CA SER A 428 -6.74 -2.18 -2.46
C SER A 428 -7.84 -1.49 -3.26
N ARG A 429 -9.06 -2.02 -3.13
CA ARG A 429 -10.27 -1.38 -3.61
C ARG A 429 -10.73 -0.33 -2.59
N THR A 430 -10.80 0.92 -3.02
CA THR A 430 -11.12 2.09 -2.18
C THR A 430 -11.80 3.17 -3.01
N TYR A 431 -12.21 4.28 -2.39
CA TYR A 431 -12.64 5.48 -3.11
C TYR A 431 -11.43 6.22 -3.67
N LEU A 432 -11.57 6.75 -4.89
CA LEU A 432 -10.52 7.45 -5.62
C LEU A 432 -11.09 8.66 -6.35
N ILE A 433 -10.30 9.72 -6.45
CA ILE A 433 -10.57 10.84 -7.37
C ILE A 433 -9.96 10.45 -8.72
N GLN A 434 -10.83 10.15 -9.69
CA GLN A 434 -10.44 9.59 -10.99
C GLN A 434 -11.38 10.06 -12.11
N ASP A 435 -10.85 10.18 -13.33
CA ASP A 435 -11.64 10.52 -14.51
C ASP A 435 -12.44 9.32 -15.04
N ASP A 436 -13.26 9.54 -16.07
CA ASP A 436 -14.12 8.52 -16.67
C ASP A 436 -13.38 7.33 -17.29
N ALA A 437 -12.11 7.51 -17.68
CA ALA A 437 -11.25 6.44 -18.17
C ALA A 437 -10.57 5.65 -17.02
N GLY A 438 -10.83 6.01 -15.76
CA GLY A 438 -10.23 5.38 -14.59
C GLY A 438 -8.81 5.86 -14.29
N GLN A 439 -8.37 6.98 -14.88
CA GLN A 439 -7.08 7.58 -14.57
C GLN A 439 -7.18 8.36 -13.26
N ILE A 440 -6.19 8.17 -12.40
CA ILE A 440 -6.11 8.86 -11.11
C ILE A 440 -5.81 10.33 -11.33
N LEU A 441 -6.69 11.21 -10.84
CA LEU A 441 -6.52 12.66 -10.91
C LEU A 441 -5.58 13.14 -9.80
N GLU A 442 -4.91 14.27 -10.05
CA GLU A 442 -4.13 14.94 -9.02
C GLU A 442 -5.05 15.52 -7.95
N THR A 443 -4.57 15.51 -6.70
CA THR A 443 -5.31 16.06 -5.56
C THR A 443 -4.58 17.28 -5.01
N HIS A 444 -5.31 18.18 -4.37
CA HIS A 444 -4.74 19.43 -3.86
C HIS A 444 -5.18 19.74 -2.44
N SER A 445 -4.20 20.03 -1.59
CA SER A 445 -4.38 20.47 -0.21
C SER A 445 -3.22 21.36 0.20
N ILE A 446 -3.48 22.32 1.09
CA ILE A 446 -2.42 23.09 1.75
C ILE A 446 -1.57 22.19 2.66
N SER A 447 -2.17 21.12 3.20
CA SER A 447 -1.50 20.08 3.97
C SER A 447 -0.91 19.03 3.01
N ALA A 448 0.37 18.73 3.13
CA ALA A 448 1.12 17.86 2.21
C ALA A 448 0.92 16.34 2.46
N GLY A 449 -0.20 15.93 3.05
CA GLY A 449 -0.42 14.57 3.57
C GLY A 449 -1.80 14.01 3.30
#